data_AF-A0A2V9L314-F1
#
_entry.id   AF-A0A2V9L314-F1
#
_cell.length_a   1.000
_cell.length_b   1.000
_cell.length_c   1.000
_cell.angle_alpha   90.00
_cell.angle_beta   90.00
_cell.angle_gamma   90.00
#
_symmetry.space_group_name_H-M   'P 1'
#
loop_
_entity.id
_entity.type
_entity.pdbx_description
1 polymer ?
#
loop_
_entity_poly.entity_id
_entity_poly.type
_entity_poly.pdbx_seq_one_letter_code
_entity_poly.pdbx_strand_id
1 'polypeptide(L)' 'QDIFLFEKRGIGAGGRVLGRFYATGIRPKFAEKLKVSGIAVPASLFDHSQEV' A
#
# COMPACT_ATOMS: atom_id res chain seq x y z
N GLN A 1 -0.58 11.57 -4.80
CA GLN A 1 -1.62 10.74 -4.16
C GLN A 1 -0.87 9.56 -3.58
N ASP A 2 -0.85 9.46 -2.26
CA ASP A 2 -0.14 8.37 -1.59
C ASP A 2 -1.01 7.12 -1.61
N ILE A 3 -0.50 6.05 -2.20
CA ILE A 3 -1.26 4.81 -2.43
C ILE A 3 -0.94 3.79 -1.33
N PHE A 4 0.31 3.80 -0.88
CA PHE A 4 0.80 2.99 0.22
C PHE A 4 1.61 3.88 1.16
N LEU A 5 1.49 3.61 2.46
CA LEU A 5 2.21 4.31 3.50
C LEU A 5 2.89 3.31 4.43
N PHE A 6 3.94 3.79 5.09
CA PHE A 6 4.53 3.08 6.22
C PHE A 6 4.15 3.79 7.53
N GLU A 7 3.61 3.04 8.48
CA GLU A 7 3.36 3.50 9.84
C GLU A 7 4.42 2.90 10.77
N LYS A 8 5.32 3.74 11.27
CA LYS A 8 6.26 3.35 12.32
C LYS A 8 5.49 3.14 13.63
N ARG A 9 5.61 1.96 14.21
CA ARG A 9 4.97 1.57 15.48
C ARG A 9 5.95 1.47 16.64
N GLY A 10 7.24 1.32 16.38
CA GLY A 10 8.23 1.25 17.44
C GLY A 10 9.65 0.95 16.96
N ILE A 11 10.50 0.60 17.91
CA ILE A 11 11.86 0.11 17.67
C ILE A 11 12.00 -1.19 18.48
N GLY A 12 12.27 -2.29 17.79
CA GLY A 12 12.48 -3.61 18.35
C GLY A 12 13.95 -3.87 18.71
N ALA A 13 14.23 -5.13 19.05
CA ALA A 13 15.57 -5.58 19.41
C ALA A 13 16.60 -5.26 18.31
N GLY A 14 17.80 -4.83 18.72
CA GLY A 14 18.88 -4.47 17.79
C GLY A 14 18.61 -3.20 16.97
N GLY A 15 17.68 -2.33 17.41
CA GLY A 15 17.41 -1.05 16.76
C GLY A 15 16.54 -1.15 15.49
N ARG A 16 15.92 -2.30 15.23
CA ARG A 16 15.05 -2.48 14.06
C ARG A 16 13.77 -1.68 14.21
N VAL A 17 13.37 -0.97 13.16
CA VAL A 17 12.10 -0.23 13.15
C VAL A 17 10.96 -1.22 12.98
N LEU A 18 9.98 -1.16 13.88
CA LEU A 18 8.74 -1.93 13.77
C LEU A 18 7.67 -1.04 13.16
N GLY A 19 6.80 -1.61 12.34
CA GLY A 19 5.71 -0.88 11.74
C GLY A 19 4.85 -1.73 10.82
N ARG A 20 4.08 -1.05 9.97
CA ARG A 20 3.35 -1.70 8.89
C ARG A 20 3.39 -0.90 7.61
N PHE A 21 3.46 -1.58 6.48
CA PHE A 21 3.04 -1.04 5.20
C PHE A 21 1.53 -1.23 5.06
N TYR A 22 0.81 -0.21 4.62
CA TYR A 22 -0.61 -0.33 4.37
C TYR A 22 -1.05 0.52 3.18
N ALA A 23 -2.05 0.02 2.46
CA ALA A 23 -2.72 0.75 1.42
C ALA A 23 -3.64 1.81 2.02
N THR A 24 -3.69 2.99 1.41
CA THR A 24 -4.50 4.11 1.89
C THR A 24 -5.98 4.00 1.52
N GLY A 25 -6.39 2.94 0.80
CA GLY A 25 -7.72 2.83 0.19
C GLY A 25 -7.88 3.65 -1.08
N ILE A 26 -6.89 4.47 -1.44
CA ILE A 26 -6.96 5.36 -2.59
C ILE A 26 -6.75 4.58 -3.89
N ARG A 27 -7.79 4.54 -4.74
CA ARG A 27 -7.65 4.11 -6.14
C ARG A 27 -7.05 5.25 -6.98
N PRO A 28 -5.84 5.07 -7.56
CA PRO A 28 -5.18 6.12 -8.31
C PRO A 28 -5.80 6.32 -9.69
N LYS A 29 -5.74 7.55 -10.22
CA LYS A 29 -6.30 7.91 -11.54
C LYS A 29 -5.72 7.09 -12.71
N PHE A 30 -4.49 6.58 -12.58
CA PHE A 30 -3.89 5.74 -13.62
C PHE A 30 -4.48 4.32 -13.67
N ALA A 31 -5.19 3.87 -12.64
CA ALA A 31 -5.82 2.55 -12.64
C ALA A 31 -6.84 2.43 -13.78
N GLU A 32 -7.54 3.53 -14.12
CA GLU A 32 -8.42 3.57 -15.29
C GLU A 32 -7.64 3.46 -16.61
N LYS A 33 -6.44 4.06 -16.70
CA LYS A 33 -5.57 3.90 -17.88
C LYS A 33 -5.13 2.45 -18.06
N LEU A 34 -4.73 1.79 -16.97
CA LEU A 34 -4.37 0.37 -16.97
C LEU A 34 -5.54 -0.50 -17.43
N LYS A 35 -6.75 -0.23 -16.92
CA LYS A 35 -7.97 -0.91 -17.35
C LYS A 35 -8.24 -0.74 -18.84
N VAL A 36 -8.10 0.47 -19.39
CA VAL A 36 -8.25 0.74 -20.84
C VAL A 36 -7.19 0.01 -21.66
N SER A 37 -5.98 -0.15 -21.13
CA SER A 37 -4.91 -0.96 -21.75
C SER A 37 -5.10 -2.47 -21.58
N GLY A 38 -6.24 -2.94 -21.06
CA GLY A 38 -6.55 -4.35 -20.86
C GLY A 38 -5.92 -4.97 -19.60
N ILE A 39 -5.32 -4.16 -18.73
CA ILE A 39 -4.72 -4.62 -17.48
C ILE A 39 -5.79 -4.52 -16.38
N ALA A 40 -6.26 -5.68 -15.91
CA ALA A 40 -7.20 -5.74 -14.80
C ALA A 40 -6.50 -5.40 -13.48
N VAL A 41 -6.91 -4.29 -12.85
CA VAL A 41 -6.42 -3.88 -11.52
C VAL A 41 -7.48 -4.21 -10.48
N PRO A 42 -7.30 -5.27 -9.66
CA PRO A 42 -8.27 -5.65 -8.65
C PRO A 42 -8.35 -4.58 -7.56
N ALA A 43 -9.56 -4.35 -7.02
CA ALA A 43 -9.75 -3.36 -5.95
C ALA A 43 -9.00 -3.73 -4.66
N SER A 44 -8.84 -5.02 -4.38
CA SER A 44 -8.11 -5.55 -3.23
C SER A 44 -6.63 -5.14 -3.18
N LEU A 45 -6.05 -4.70 -4.31
CA LEU A 45 -4.68 -4.18 -4.34
C LEU A 45 -4.52 -2.93 -3.44
N PHE A 46 -5.59 -2.17 -3.25
CA PHE A 46 -5.60 -0.93 -2.48
C PHE A 46 -6.16 -1.09 -1.06
N ASP A 47 -6.26 -2.33 -0.57
CA ASP A 47 -6.79 -2.68 0.76
C ASP A 47 -5.82 -3.56 1.57
N HIS A 48 -4.54 -3.60 1.18
CA HIS A 48 -3.56 -4.49 1.81
C HIS A 48 -2.87 -3.85 3.03
N SER A 49 -2.54 -4.66 4.04
CA SER A 49 -1.68 -4.27 5.17
C SER A 49 -0.72 -5.41 5.53
N GLN A 50 0.55 -5.05 5.75
CA GLN A 50 1.64 -5.96 6.07
C GLN A 50 2.50 -5.41 7.21
N GLU A 51 2.69 -6.20 8.27
CA GLU A 51 3.56 -5.88 9.42
C GLU A 51 5.04 -6.15 9.09
N VAL A 52 5.94 -5.34 9.68
CA VAL A 52 7.41 -5.42 9.51
C VAL A 52 8.14 -5.11 10.80
#